data_AF-A0A9E2I6X4-F1
#
_entry.id   AF-A0A9E2I6X4-F1
#
_cell.length_a   1.000
_cell.length_b   1.000
_cell.length_c   1.000
_cell.angle_alpha   90.00
_cell.angle_beta   90.00
_cell.angle_gamma   90.00
#
_symmetry.space_group_name_H-M   'P 1'
#
loop_
_entity.id
_entity.type
_entity.pdbx_description
1 polymer ?
#
loop_
_entity_poly.entity_id
_entity_poly.type
_entity_poly.pdbx_seq_one_letter_code
_entity_poly.pdbx_strand_id
1 'polypeptide(L)'
;MKPTPPTKNYYYRLLIAVLGLASLFVSTALFPAAKTTPWVALFIVFFVAFLANFPLDLLSSEITLVQVVTLGGGLLYGPVTVAWAVAFGLLLGNLNRQLHSENRSRKPLLTGAWWLDTGFSVGLNIIPLLIVLPILGWVDGIAADPQAIKQVWTVALVPALAFAGLHGVLFMLGFSLRRRRQTYDILQRDLVSLAIVEFLPLPLVFLSIEVSPFIGARAITAMGGLLAIIAVLMSSMSTARSAHERR
;
A
#
# COMPACT_ATOMS: atom_id res chain seq x y z
N MET A 1 1.26 35.67 13.48
CA MET A 1 0.17 34.98 12.75
C MET A 1 -0.55 34.08 13.74
N LYS A 2 -1.89 34.12 13.84
CA LYS A 2 -2.65 33.16 14.66
C LYS A 2 -2.61 31.80 13.96
N PRO A 3 -2.33 30.69 14.68
CA PRO A 3 -2.40 29.35 14.09
C PRO A 3 -3.84 29.11 13.59
N THR A 4 -3.97 28.73 12.33
CA THR A 4 -5.25 28.29 11.78
C THR A 4 -5.66 26.99 12.47
N PRO A 5 -6.93 26.83 12.88
CA PRO A 5 -7.37 25.63 13.58
C PRO A 5 -7.27 24.40 12.66
N PRO A 6 -6.97 23.21 13.22
CA PRO A 6 -6.90 21.97 12.46
C PRO A 6 -8.21 21.66 11.74
N THR A 7 -8.12 21.19 10.50
CA THR A 7 -9.29 20.86 9.65
C THR A 7 -9.84 19.48 9.98
N LYS A 8 -11.09 19.17 9.56
CA LYS A 8 -11.67 17.81 9.71
C LYS A 8 -10.78 16.71 9.11
N ASN A 9 -10.12 17.01 7.98
CA ASN A 9 -9.17 16.10 7.34
C ASN A 9 -7.95 15.81 8.23
N TYR A 10 -7.46 16.78 9.01
CA TYR A 10 -6.36 16.56 9.95
C TYR A 10 -6.74 15.49 10.99
N TYR A 11 -7.90 15.65 11.64
CA TYR A 11 -8.37 14.70 12.66
C TYR A 11 -8.64 13.31 12.08
N TYR A 12 -9.20 13.23 10.87
CA TYR A 12 -9.39 11.95 10.19
C TYR A 12 -8.06 11.23 9.94
N ARG A 13 -7.05 11.93 9.42
CA ARG A 13 -5.73 11.34 9.18
C ARG A 13 -5.05 10.89 10.46
N LEU A 14 -5.19 11.68 11.53
CA LEU A 14 -4.67 11.34 12.84
C LEU A 14 -5.36 10.10 13.40
N LEU A 15 -6.68 10.02 13.27
CA LEU A 15 -7.47 8.86 13.68
C LEU A 15 -7.01 7.60 12.96
N ILE A 16 -6.88 7.62 11.64
CA ILE A 16 -6.42 6.47 10.86
C ILE A 16 -4.97 6.09 11.21
N ALA A 17 -4.09 7.06 11.44
CA ALA A 17 -2.72 6.79 11.87
C ALA A 17 -2.67 6.11 13.24
N VAL A 18 -3.43 6.62 14.22
CA VAL A 18 -3.51 6.06 15.57
C VAL A 18 -4.16 4.67 15.54
N LEU A 19 -5.27 4.50 14.82
CA LEU A 19 -5.95 3.20 14.69
C LEU A 19 -5.05 2.17 14.00
N GLY A 20 -4.29 2.57 12.98
CA GLY A 20 -3.34 1.69 12.29
C GLY A 20 -2.18 1.25 13.17
N LEU A 21 -1.64 2.16 13.97
CA LEU A 21 -0.58 1.83 14.93
C LEU A 21 -1.12 0.94 16.05
N ALA A 22 -2.30 1.27 16.60
CA ALA A 22 -2.95 0.49 17.63
C ALA A 22 -3.28 -0.93 17.14
N SER A 23 -3.83 -1.07 15.93
CA SER A 23 -4.14 -2.38 15.36
C SER A 23 -2.86 -3.21 15.15
N LEU A 24 -1.76 -2.59 14.71
CA LEU A 24 -0.46 -3.26 14.59
C LEU A 24 0.01 -3.87 15.92
N PHE A 25 0.00 -3.08 17.00
CA PHE A 25 0.41 -3.56 18.33
C PHE A 25 -0.54 -4.63 18.88
N VAL A 26 -1.85 -4.41 18.76
CA VAL A 26 -2.87 -5.39 19.21
C VAL A 26 -2.74 -6.70 18.44
N SER A 27 -2.62 -6.66 17.11
CA SER A 27 -2.44 -7.86 16.30
C SER A 27 -1.13 -8.57 16.60
N THR A 28 -0.05 -7.84 16.92
CA THR A 28 1.23 -8.46 17.34
C THR A 28 1.11 -9.19 18.67
N ALA A 29 0.27 -8.68 19.59
CA ALA A 29 0.03 -9.33 20.88
C ALA A 29 -0.92 -10.53 20.77
N LEU A 30 -1.92 -10.46 19.89
CA LEU A 30 -2.94 -11.50 19.74
C LEU A 30 -2.50 -12.64 18.81
N PHE A 31 -1.69 -12.33 17.80
CA PHE A 31 -1.30 -13.27 16.76
C PHE A 31 0.22 -13.40 16.72
N PRO A 32 0.78 -14.60 16.91
CA PRO A 32 2.21 -14.80 16.74
C PRO A 32 2.60 -14.44 15.31
N ALA A 33 3.78 -13.83 15.16
CA ALA A 33 4.31 -13.57 13.83
C ALA A 33 4.44 -14.89 13.06
N ALA A 34 3.94 -14.91 11.83
CA ALA A 34 4.10 -16.04 10.94
C ALA A 34 5.58 -16.43 10.83
N LYS A 35 5.88 -17.72 10.62
CA LYS A 35 7.24 -18.25 10.45
C LYS A 35 7.83 -17.85 9.09
N THR A 36 7.94 -16.55 8.87
CA THR A 36 8.54 -15.95 7.68
C THR A 36 10.04 -15.82 7.86
N THR A 37 10.80 -16.07 6.79
CA THR A 37 12.24 -15.80 6.81
C THR A 37 12.47 -14.29 6.90
N PRO A 38 13.41 -13.81 7.74
CA PRO A 38 13.65 -12.38 7.95
C PRO A 38 14.03 -11.65 6.65
N TRP A 39 14.67 -12.35 5.71
CA TRP A 39 15.01 -11.83 4.38
C TRP A 39 13.79 -11.43 3.54
N VAL A 40 12.66 -12.14 3.66
CA VAL A 40 11.42 -11.79 2.95
C VAL A 40 10.83 -10.50 3.52
N ALA A 41 10.79 -10.38 4.85
CA ALA A 41 10.33 -9.15 5.50
C ALA A 41 11.22 -7.96 5.09
N LEU A 42 12.55 -8.15 5.09
CA LEU A 42 13.51 -7.14 4.66
C LEU A 42 13.32 -6.74 3.18
N PHE A 43 13.09 -7.71 2.31
CA PHE A 43 12.78 -7.45 0.90
C PHE A 43 11.50 -6.61 0.75
N ILE A 44 10.43 -6.95 1.49
CA ILE A 44 9.19 -6.16 1.49
C ILE A 44 9.44 -4.75 1.98
N VAL A 45 10.23 -4.55 3.05
CA VAL A 45 10.60 -3.20 3.55
C VAL A 45 11.26 -2.38 2.44
N PHE A 46 12.30 -2.91 1.81
CA PHE A 46 13.01 -2.17 0.75
C PHE A 46 12.12 -1.94 -0.48
N PHE A 47 11.31 -2.92 -0.85
CA PHE A 47 10.43 -2.81 -2.01
C PHE A 47 9.30 -1.79 -1.78
N VAL A 48 8.69 -1.79 -0.59
CA VAL A 48 7.69 -0.77 -0.20
C VAL A 48 8.35 0.61 -0.10
N ALA A 49 9.56 0.71 0.46
CA ALA A 49 10.31 1.97 0.49
C ALA A 49 10.60 2.49 -0.92
N PHE A 50 10.96 1.60 -1.84
CA PHE A 50 11.13 1.93 -3.25
C PHE A 50 9.81 2.44 -3.84
N LEU A 51 8.71 1.70 -3.72
CA LEU A 51 7.40 2.12 -4.24
C LEU A 51 6.92 3.46 -3.65
N ALA A 52 7.22 3.74 -2.38
CA ALA A 52 6.89 5.03 -1.74
C ALA A 52 7.71 6.21 -2.32
N ASN A 53 8.91 5.96 -2.83
CA ASN A 53 9.73 6.97 -3.51
C ASN A 53 9.36 7.16 -4.99
N PHE A 54 8.62 6.22 -5.58
CA PHE A 54 8.18 6.26 -6.98
C PHE A 54 6.65 6.17 -7.06
N PRO A 55 5.91 7.17 -6.53
CA PRO A 55 4.46 7.19 -6.68
C PRO A 55 4.09 7.29 -8.17
N LEU A 56 2.99 6.64 -8.55
CA LEU A 56 2.41 6.83 -9.87
C LEU A 56 1.54 8.08 -9.83
N ASP A 57 1.91 9.06 -10.65
CA ASP A 57 1.09 10.25 -10.89
C ASP A 57 -0.09 9.86 -11.78
N LEU A 58 -1.19 9.44 -11.15
CA LEU A 58 -2.46 9.13 -11.83
C LEU A 58 -3.45 10.26 -11.57
N LEU A 59 -3.74 11.02 -12.63
CA LEU A 59 -4.66 12.16 -12.65
C LEU A 59 -4.28 13.29 -11.66
N SER A 60 -4.91 13.30 -10.48
CA SER A 60 -4.85 14.39 -9.49
C SER A 60 -4.18 13.97 -8.17
N SER A 61 -3.98 12.66 -7.97
CA SER A 61 -3.44 12.05 -6.75
C SER A 61 -2.19 11.22 -7.02
N GLU A 62 -1.22 11.30 -6.10
CA GLU A 62 -0.12 10.33 -6.04
C GLU A 62 -0.68 9.01 -5.50
N ILE A 63 -0.72 7.97 -6.32
CA ILE A 63 -1.16 6.64 -5.88
C ILE A 63 0.06 5.71 -5.87
N THR A 64 0.33 5.12 -4.71
CA THR A 64 1.36 4.09 -4.57
C THR A 64 0.75 2.72 -4.83
N LEU A 65 1.53 1.74 -5.27
CA LEU A 65 1.09 0.33 -5.39
C LEU A 65 1.32 -0.47 -4.10
N VAL A 66 1.46 0.22 -2.95
CA VAL A 66 1.80 -0.40 -1.67
C VAL A 66 0.68 -1.33 -1.18
N GLN A 67 -0.58 -1.01 -1.46
CA GLN A 67 -1.73 -1.86 -1.11
C GLN A 67 -1.67 -3.23 -1.78
N VAL A 68 -1.09 -3.32 -2.99
CA VAL A 68 -0.90 -4.58 -3.71
C VAL A 68 0.10 -5.47 -2.98
N VAL A 69 1.23 -4.88 -2.58
CA VAL A 69 2.26 -5.57 -1.79
C VAL A 69 1.72 -5.95 -0.41
N THR A 70 0.90 -5.09 0.18
CA THR A 70 0.29 -5.30 1.49
C THR A 70 -0.67 -6.50 1.44
N LEU A 71 -1.60 -6.54 0.49
CA LEU A 71 -2.54 -7.64 0.33
C LEU A 71 -1.83 -8.93 -0.10
N GLY A 72 -1.05 -8.89 -1.19
CA GLY A 72 -0.38 -10.07 -1.71
C GLY A 72 0.65 -10.63 -0.74
N GLY A 73 1.46 -9.76 -0.13
CA GLY A 73 2.39 -10.13 0.93
C GLY A 73 1.66 -10.73 2.13
N GLY A 74 0.56 -10.11 2.57
CA GLY A 74 -0.23 -10.58 3.72
C GLY A 74 -0.84 -11.96 3.51
N LEU A 75 -1.36 -12.22 2.31
CA LEU A 75 -1.87 -13.55 1.95
C LEU A 75 -0.77 -14.60 1.92
N LEU A 76 0.40 -14.26 1.37
CA LEU A 76 1.52 -15.20 1.23
C LEU A 76 2.28 -15.45 2.54
N TYR A 77 2.52 -14.41 3.32
CA TYR A 77 3.48 -14.40 4.43
C TYR A 77 2.87 -14.05 5.78
N GLY A 78 1.56 -13.82 5.84
CA GLY A 78 0.83 -13.52 7.05
C GLY A 78 0.68 -12.01 7.32
N PRO A 79 -0.48 -11.58 7.86
CA PRO A 79 -0.81 -10.17 8.06
C PRO A 79 0.17 -9.41 8.95
N VAL A 80 0.59 -9.98 10.09
CA VAL A 80 1.38 -9.24 11.10
C VAL A 80 2.78 -8.91 10.60
N THR A 81 3.50 -9.89 10.05
CA THR A 81 4.85 -9.67 9.50
C THR A 81 4.82 -8.64 8.37
N VAL A 82 3.87 -8.77 7.45
CA VAL A 82 3.76 -7.87 6.30
C VAL A 82 3.35 -6.48 6.75
N ALA A 83 2.46 -6.34 7.74
CA ALA A 83 2.08 -5.05 8.30
C ALA A 83 3.30 -4.30 8.86
N TRP A 84 4.16 -4.98 9.64
CA TRP A 84 5.41 -4.38 10.12
C TRP A 84 6.35 -4.01 8.97
N ALA A 85 6.54 -4.91 8.00
CA ALA A 85 7.40 -4.64 6.85
C ALA A 85 6.92 -3.43 6.02
N VAL A 86 5.60 -3.33 5.79
CA VAL A 86 4.98 -2.21 5.11
C VAL A 86 5.11 -0.91 5.92
N ALA A 87 4.90 -0.97 7.25
CA ALA A 87 5.07 0.19 8.12
C ALA A 87 6.49 0.77 8.05
N PHE A 88 7.51 -0.09 8.21
CA PHE A 88 8.90 0.31 8.11
C PHE A 88 9.29 0.75 6.70
N GLY A 89 8.79 0.08 5.67
CA GLY A 89 9.03 0.47 4.28
C GLY A 89 8.46 1.85 3.96
N LEU A 90 7.23 2.13 4.37
CA LEU A 90 6.61 3.45 4.20
C LEU A 90 7.33 4.54 4.99
N LEU A 91 7.78 4.23 6.21
CA LEU A 91 8.59 5.16 7.02
C LEU A 91 9.91 5.47 6.33
N LEU A 92 10.66 4.45 5.92
CA LEU A 92 11.95 4.58 5.24
C LEU A 92 11.82 5.33 3.91
N GLY A 93 10.81 4.98 3.12
CA GLY A 93 10.55 5.62 1.84
C GLY A 93 10.21 7.11 1.98
N ASN A 94 9.33 7.45 2.93
CA ASN A 94 8.96 8.85 3.17
C ASN A 94 10.09 9.66 3.81
N LEU A 95 10.92 9.05 4.66
CA LEU A 95 12.12 9.68 5.22
C LEU A 95 13.13 9.98 4.10
N ASN A 96 13.38 9.02 3.22
CA ASN A 96 14.26 9.21 2.07
C ASN A 96 13.76 10.33 1.14
N ARG A 97 12.44 10.35 0.87
CA ARG A 97 11.80 11.41 0.07
C ARG A 97 11.96 12.79 0.71
N GLN A 98 11.88 12.90 2.04
CA GLN A 98 12.12 14.16 2.74
C GLN A 98 13.55 14.64 2.61
N LEU A 99 14.53 13.75 2.78
CA LEU A 99 15.95 14.09 2.64
C LEU A 99 16.31 14.56 1.22
N HIS A 100 15.63 14.03 0.20
CA HIS A 100 15.86 14.38 -1.21
C HIS A 100 14.88 15.45 -1.76
N SER A 101 13.97 15.95 -0.92
CA SER A 101 12.89 16.86 -1.32
C SER A 101 13.38 18.25 -1.75
N GLU A 102 14.65 18.60 -1.51
CA GLU A 102 15.21 19.90 -1.89
C GLU A 102 15.29 20.11 -3.42
N ASN A 103 15.24 19.04 -4.23
CA ASN A 103 15.44 19.13 -5.69
C ASN A 103 14.25 18.74 -6.57
N ARG A 104 13.12 18.27 -6.01
CA ARG A 104 11.93 17.89 -6.81
C ARG A 104 10.73 18.73 -6.43
N SER A 105 10.62 19.90 -7.05
CA SER A 105 9.36 20.64 -7.10
C SER A 105 8.29 19.74 -7.73
N ARG A 106 7.15 19.53 -7.05
CA ARG A 106 5.85 19.51 -7.74
C ARG A 106 4.62 19.60 -6.86
N LYS A 107 4.67 19.31 -5.55
CA LYS A 107 3.62 19.75 -4.62
C LYS A 107 4.26 20.09 -3.27
N PRO A 108 4.01 21.28 -2.69
CA PRO A 108 4.41 21.52 -1.32
C PRO A 108 3.79 20.41 -0.48
N LEU A 109 4.60 19.74 0.36
CA LEU A 109 4.12 18.99 1.52
C LEU A 109 3.25 19.97 2.30
N LEU A 110 1.95 19.96 2.00
CA LEU A 110 0.98 20.88 2.56
C LEU A 110 1.02 20.65 4.07
N THR A 111 1.59 21.63 4.77
CA THR A 111 1.58 21.79 6.23
C THR A 111 2.28 20.69 7.05
N GLY A 112 3.59 20.83 7.25
CA GLY A 112 4.25 20.69 8.57
C GLY A 112 4.25 19.35 9.33
N ALA A 113 3.53 18.31 8.88
CA ALA A 113 3.41 17.05 9.61
C ALA A 113 3.62 15.84 8.69
N TRP A 114 4.83 15.69 8.15
CA TRP A 114 5.22 14.52 7.35
C TRP A 114 4.89 13.19 8.05
N TRP A 115 5.02 13.17 9.39
CA TRP A 115 4.71 12.03 10.23
C TRP A 115 3.23 11.64 10.18
N LEU A 116 2.33 12.62 10.03
CA LEU A 116 0.90 12.40 9.91
C LEU A 116 0.56 11.80 8.55
N ASP A 117 1.26 12.25 7.51
CA ASP A 117 1.12 11.74 6.16
C ASP A 117 1.59 10.28 6.07
N THR A 118 2.76 10.00 6.62
CA THR A 118 3.29 8.63 6.75
C THR A 118 2.37 7.77 7.59
N GLY A 119 1.98 8.23 8.79
CA GLY A 119 1.09 7.48 9.69
C GLY A 119 -0.26 7.18 9.05
N PHE A 120 -0.83 8.14 8.32
CA PHE A 120 -2.06 7.92 7.54
C PHE A 120 -1.87 6.83 6.48
N SER A 121 -0.80 6.89 5.68
CA SER A 121 -0.53 5.87 4.66
C SER A 121 -0.31 4.49 5.26
N VAL A 122 0.38 4.42 6.42
CA VAL A 122 0.56 3.18 7.19
C VAL A 122 -0.80 2.64 7.63
N GLY A 123 -1.62 3.45 8.31
CA GLY A 123 -2.93 3.01 8.79
C GLY A 123 -3.88 2.62 7.67
N LEU A 124 -3.87 3.36 6.55
CA LEU A 124 -4.70 3.06 5.39
C LEU A 124 -4.44 1.66 4.83
N ASN A 125 -3.18 1.22 4.78
CA ASN A 125 -2.80 -0.11 4.27
C ASN A 125 -2.98 -1.21 5.33
N ILE A 126 -2.62 -0.92 6.57
CA ILE A 126 -2.53 -1.93 7.63
C ILE A 126 -3.88 -2.24 8.26
N ILE A 127 -4.77 -1.26 8.42
CA ILE A 127 -6.10 -1.50 9.02
C ILE A 127 -6.88 -2.55 8.21
N PRO A 128 -7.03 -2.43 6.87
CA PRO A 128 -7.74 -3.44 6.10
C PRO A 128 -7.08 -4.82 6.21
N LEU A 129 -5.75 -4.87 6.20
CA LEU A 129 -5.00 -6.12 6.31
C LEU A 129 -5.26 -6.85 7.64
N LEU A 130 -5.09 -6.12 8.75
CA LEU A 130 -5.18 -6.67 10.11
C LEU A 130 -6.61 -6.91 10.59
N ILE A 131 -7.62 -6.37 9.90
CA ILE A 131 -9.02 -6.69 10.14
C ILE A 131 -9.44 -7.89 9.30
N VAL A 132 -9.23 -7.82 7.99
CA VAL A 132 -9.81 -8.79 7.05
C VAL A 132 -9.18 -10.17 7.21
N LEU A 133 -7.85 -10.27 7.24
CA LEU A 133 -7.19 -11.57 7.27
C LEU A 133 -7.47 -12.33 8.57
N PRO A 134 -7.33 -11.74 9.77
CA PRO A 134 -7.63 -12.46 11.00
C PRO A 134 -9.10 -12.84 11.18
N ILE A 135 -10.05 -11.99 10.75
CA ILE A 135 -11.49 -12.32 10.82
C ILE A 135 -11.80 -13.56 9.96
N LEU A 136 -11.10 -13.72 8.84
CA LEU A 136 -11.24 -14.87 7.95
C LEU A 136 -10.34 -16.06 8.37
N GLY A 137 -9.74 -16.00 9.56
CA GLY A 137 -8.88 -17.07 10.10
C GLY A 137 -7.49 -17.15 9.46
N TRP A 138 -7.09 -16.15 8.68
CA TRP A 138 -5.87 -16.16 7.88
C TRP A 138 -4.71 -15.46 8.59
N VAL A 139 -3.99 -16.17 9.46
CA VAL A 139 -2.96 -15.58 10.34
C VAL A 139 -1.52 -15.92 9.91
N ASP A 140 -1.29 -17.12 9.39
CA ASP A 140 0.08 -17.60 9.10
C ASP A 140 0.53 -17.39 7.65
N GLY A 141 -0.41 -17.17 6.72
CA GLY A 141 -0.13 -17.03 5.30
C GLY A 141 0.07 -18.35 4.55
N ILE A 142 -0.06 -18.31 3.22
CA ILE A 142 0.01 -19.48 2.33
C ILE A 142 1.38 -20.17 2.39
N ALA A 143 2.46 -19.41 2.59
CA ALA A 143 3.81 -19.96 2.64
C ALA A 143 4.04 -20.86 3.86
N ALA A 144 3.23 -20.73 4.92
CA ALA A 144 3.31 -21.55 6.12
C ALA A 144 2.47 -22.84 6.01
N ASP A 145 1.34 -22.80 5.30
CA ASP A 145 0.52 -23.97 4.99
C ASP A 145 0.13 -24.03 3.50
N PRO A 146 0.96 -24.67 2.66
CA PRO A 146 0.68 -24.81 1.23
C PRO A 146 -0.56 -25.66 0.91
N GLN A 147 -1.08 -26.47 1.86
CA GLN A 147 -2.26 -27.30 1.59
C GLN A 147 -3.54 -26.46 1.54
N ALA A 148 -3.54 -25.27 2.14
CA ALA A 148 -4.66 -24.34 2.11
C ALA A 148 -4.95 -23.78 0.70
N ILE A 149 -4.03 -23.98 -0.25
CA ILE A 149 -4.20 -23.62 -1.67
C ILE A 149 -5.33 -24.44 -2.32
N LYS A 150 -5.73 -25.61 -1.77
CA LYS A 150 -6.87 -26.38 -2.30
C LYS A 150 -8.21 -25.62 -2.26
N GLN A 151 -8.28 -24.50 -1.53
CA GLN A 151 -9.43 -23.60 -1.48
C GLN A 151 -9.06 -22.16 -1.90
N VAL A 152 -8.21 -21.99 -2.93
CA VAL A 152 -7.74 -20.67 -3.41
C VAL A 152 -8.86 -19.64 -3.51
N TRP A 153 -10.04 -20.00 -4.03
CA TRP A 153 -11.14 -19.06 -4.18
C TRP A 153 -11.60 -18.47 -2.84
N THR A 154 -11.79 -19.28 -1.82
CA THR A 154 -12.20 -18.81 -0.48
C THR A 154 -11.05 -18.10 0.24
N VAL A 155 -9.82 -18.57 0.03
CA VAL A 155 -8.60 -18.13 0.72
C VAL A 155 -8.00 -16.84 0.13
N ALA A 156 -8.20 -16.58 -1.16
CA ALA A 156 -7.61 -15.44 -1.85
C ALA A 156 -8.66 -14.42 -2.30
N LEU A 157 -9.76 -14.86 -2.92
CA LEU A 157 -10.74 -13.91 -3.50
C LEU A 157 -11.54 -13.18 -2.42
N VAL A 158 -12.06 -13.89 -1.42
CA VAL A 158 -12.88 -13.27 -0.36
C VAL A 158 -12.06 -12.25 0.43
N PRO A 159 -10.84 -12.56 0.92
CA PRO A 159 -10.04 -11.55 1.60
C PRO A 159 -9.58 -10.42 0.68
N ALA A 160 -9.30 -10.69 -0.60
CA ALA A 160 -8.94 -9.66 -1.57
C ALA A 160 -10.07 -8.64 -1.78
N LEU A 161 -11.29 -9.11 -1.98
CA LEU A 161 -12.46 -8.24 -2.15
C LEU A 161 -12.79 -7.47 -0.87
N ALA A 162 -12.74 -8.12 0.29
CA ALA A 162 -12.97 -7.47 1.57
C ALA A 162 -11.90 -6.42 1.88
N PHE A 163 -10.63 -6.72 1.59
CA PHE A 163 -9.52 -5.77 1.71
C PHE A 163 -9.73 -4.56 0.79
N ALA A 164 -9.99 -4.78 -0.51
CA ALA A 164 -10.19 -3.71 -1.48
C ALA A 164 -11.41 -2.85 -1.11
N GLY A 165 -12.50 -3.46 -0.62
CA GLY A 165 -13.68 -2.75 -0.15
C GLY A 165 -13.36 -1.85 1.05
N LEU A 166 -12.70 -2.38 2.09
CA LEU A 166 -12.37 -1.62 3.29
C LEU A 166 -11.31 -0.53 3.01
N HIS A 167 -10.28 -0.86 2.25
CA HIS A 167 -9.25 0.10 1.80
C HIS A 167 -9.89 1.23 0.98
N GLY A 168 -10.73 0.89 0.00
CA GLY A 168 -11.47 1.84 -0.82
C GLY A 168 -12.38 2.76 0.00
N VAL A 169 -13.10 2.24 1.00
CA VAL A 169 -13.93 3.05 1.91
C VAL A 169 -13.07 4.05 2.69
N LEU A 170 -11.98 3.61 3.31
CA LEU A 170 -11.07 4.49 4.06
C LEU A 170 -10.43 5.56 3.16
N PHE A 171 -10.06 5.19 1.94
CA PHE A 171 -9.53 6.14 0.97
C PHE A 171 -10.59 7.18 0.58
N MET A 172 -11.80 6.73 0.22
CA MET A 172 -12.91 7.61 -0.19
C MET A 172 -13.33 8.58 0.92
N LEU A 173 -13.35 8.14 2.17
CA LEU A 173 -13.61 9.01 3.31
C LEU A 173 -12.56 10.12 3.40
N GLY A 174 -11.27 9.77 3.31
CA GLY A 174 -10.19 10.76 3.30
C GLY A 174 -10.29 11.72 2.11
N PHE A 175 -10.65 11.20 0.94
CA PHE A 175 -10.85 11.99 -0.27
C PHE A 175 -12.02 12.97 -0.14
N SER A 176 -13.15 12.53 0.40
CA SER A 176 -14.35 13.36 0.62
C SER A 176 -14.08 14.51 1.59
N LEU A 177 -13.29 14.27 2.65
CA LEU A 177 -12.95 15.27 3.67
C LEU A 177 -11.93 16.31 3.19
N ARG A 178 -11.19 16.03 2.11
CA ARG A 178 -10.24 16.97 1.50
C ARG A 178 -10.90 17.97 0.56
N ARG A 179 -12.07 17.67 -0.03
CA ARG A 179 -12.63 18.49 -1.12
C ARG A 179 -13.49 19.66 -0.62
N ARG A 180 -12.97 20.89 -0.82
CA ARG A 180 -13.77 22.10 -1.07
C ARG A 180 -13.84 22.31 -2.59
N ARG A 181 -15.00 22.01 -3.20
CA ARG A 181 -15.38 22.30 -4.61
C ARG A 181 -14.45 21.72 -5.69
N GLN A 182 -14.75 20.51 -6.18
CA GLN A 182 -14.24 20.02 -7.47
C GLN A 182 -15.41 19.72 -8.42
N THR A 183 -15.20 19.93 -9.72
CA THR A 183 -16.19 19.69 -10.79
C THR A 183 -16.51 18.20 -10.92
N TYR A 184 -17.75 17.89 -11.33
CA TYR A 184 -18.27 16.52 -11.46
C TYR A 184 -17.40 15.61 -12.34
N ASP A 185 -16.89 16.12 -13.47
CA ASP A 185 -16.04 15.34 -14.39
C ASP A 185 -14.72 14.88 -13.75
N ILE A 186 -14.13 15.73 -12.90
CA ILE A 186 -12.89 15.41 -12.16
C ILE A 186 -13.20 14.36 -11.09
N LEU A 187 -14.37 14.45 -10.44
CA LEU A 187 -14.83 13.42 -9.51
C LEU A 187 -14.95 12.05 -10.19
N GLN A 188 -15.68 11.97 -11.31
CA GLN A 188 -15.88 10.69 -12.00
C GLN A 188 -14.55 10.07 -12.43
N ARG A 189 -13.63 10.87 -12.99
CA ARG A 189 -12.31 10.38 -13.41
C ARG A 189 -11.49 9.86 -12.23
N ASP A 190 -11.45 10.57 -11.11
CA ASP A 190 -10.73 10.14 -9.91
C ASP A 190 -11.33 8.84 -9.32
N LEU A 191 -12.66 8.69 -9.33
CA LEU A 191 -13.35 7.47 -8.87
C LEU A 191 -13.01 6.26 -9.75
N VAL A 192 -13.00 6.44 -11.08
CA VAL A 192 -12.64 5.38 -12.03
C VAL A 192 -11.18 5.00 -11.87
N SER A 193 -10.27 5.96 -11.74
CA SER A 193 -8.87 5.66 -11.48
C SER A 193 -8.65 4.96 -10.15
N LEU A 194 -9.39 5.32 -9.09
CA LEU A 194 -9.32 4.58 -7.84
C LEU A 194 -9.81 3.14 -8.02
N ALA A 195 -10.96 2.94 -8.66
CA ALA A 195 -11.49 1.60 -8.91
C ALA A 195 -10.47 0.75 -9.70
N ILE A 196 -9.84 1.33 -10.73
CA ILE A 196 -8.79 0.63 -11.47
C ILE A 196 -7.63 0.27 -10.53
N VAL A 197 -7.15 1.20 -9.70
CA VAL A 197 -5.98 0.93 -8.85
C VAL A 197 -6.29 -0.04 -7.69
N GLU A 198 -7.54 -0.11 -7.22
CA GLU A 198 -7.95 -1.06 -6.17
C GLU A 198 -8.24 -2.46 -6.73
N PHE A 199 -8.89 -2.55 -7.90
CA PHE A 199 -9.38 -3.81 -8.44
C PHE A 199 -8.44 -4.46 -9.48
N LEU A 200 -7.71 -3.67 -10.27
CA LEU A 200 -6.76 -4.20 -11.26
C LEU A 200 -5.65 -5.07 -10.65
N PRO A 201 -5.17 -4.81 -9.41
CA PRO A 201 -4.17 -5.68 -8.80
C PRO A 201 -4.73 -7.04 -8.35
N LEU A 202 -6.04 -7.18 -8.16
CA LEU A 202 -6.63 -8.41 -7.62
C LEU A 202 -6.41 -9.62 -8.53
N PRO A 203 -6.61 -9.54 -9.87
CA PRO A 203 -6.22 -10.62 -10.78
C PRO A 203 -4.74 -11.02 -10.68
N LEU A 204 -3.85 -10.05 -10.47
CA LEU A 204 -2.41 -10.32 -10.37
C LEU A 204 -2.06 -11.02 -9.05
N VAL A 205 -2.65 -10.58 -7.94
CA VAL A 205 -2.50 -11.24 -6.62
C VAL A 205 -3.08 -12.65 -6.68
N PHE A 206 -4.25 -12.82 -7.29
CA PHE A 206 -4.90 -14.11 -7.46
C PHE A 206 -4.03 -15.08 -8.28
N LEU A 207 -3.55 -14.64 -9.45
CA LEU A 207 -2.67 -15.45 -10.30
C LEU A 207 -1.36 -15.78 -9.58
N SER A 208 -0.82 -14.83 -8.80
CA SER A 208 0.39 -15.07 -7.99
C SER A 208 0.17 -16.16 -6.95
N ILE A 209 -1.01 -16.20 -6.33
CA ILE A 209 -1.36 -17.24 -5.35
C ILE A 209 -1.55 -18.59 -6.04
N GLU A 210 -2.29 -18.62 -7.14
CA GLU A 210 -2.58 -19.84 -7.91
C GLU A 210 -1.29 -20.50 -8.43
N VAL A 211 -0.32 -19.69 -8.86
CA VAL A 211 0.96 -20.18 -9.41
C VAL A 211 1.98 -20.52 -8.32
N SER A 212 1.75 -20.07 -7.08
CA SER A 212 2.69 -20.25 -5.96
C SER A 212 3.08 -21.70 -5.62
N PRO A 213 2.24 -22.74 -5.80
CA PRO A 213 2.67 -24.14 -5.60
C PRO A 213 3.76 -24.59 -6.57
N PHE A 214 3.75 -24.05 -7.79
CA PHE A 214 4.61 -24.53 -8.88
C PHE A 214 5.97 -23.83 -8.88
N ILE A 215 5.96 -22.53 -8.61
CA ILE A 215 7.16 -21.68 -8.70
C ILE A 215 7.72 -21.36 -7.30
N GLY A 216 6.88 -21.44 -6.27
CA GLY A 216 7.19 -21.04 -4.90
C GLY A 216 6.91 -19.55 -4.66
N ALA A 217 6.30 -19.23 -3.52
CA ALA A 217 5.95 -17.84 -3.13
C ALA A 217 7.14 -16.87 -3.19
N ARG A 218 8.34 -17.35 -2.80
CA ARG A 218 9.58 -16.56 -2.81
C ARG A 218 10.00 -16.14 -4.22
N ALA A 219 9.94 -17.07 -5.17
CA ALA A 219 10.32 -16.80 -6.55
C ALA A 219 9.33 -15.84 -7.22
N ILE A 220 8.03 -15.98 -6.95
CA ILE A 220 7.01 -15.04 -7.41
C ILE A 220 7.27 -13.64 -6.86
N THR A 221 7.60 -13.53 -5.57
CA THR A 221 7.94 -12.25 -4.93
C THR A 221 9.16 -11.60 -5.57
N ALA A 222 10.21 -12.39 -5.85
CA ALA A 222 11.42 -11.92 -6.51
C ALA A 222 11.14 -11.45 -7.96
N MET A 223 10.40 -12.23 -8.74
CA MET A 223 10.03 -11.90 -10.12
C MET A 223 9.16 -10.64 -10.18
N GLY A 224 8.13 -10.55 -9.34
CA GLY A 224 7.26 -9.38 -9.26
C GLY A 224 8.03 -8.11 -8.88
N GLY A 225 8.94 -8.21 -7.91
CA GLY A 225 9.78 -7.10 -7.51
C GLY A 225 10.74 -6.65 -8.62
N LEU A 226 11.38 -7.60 -9.31
CA LEU A 226 12.25 -7.30 -10.45
C LEU A 226 11.49 -6.60 -11.58
N LEU A 227 10.31 -7.11 -11.95
CA LEU A 227 9.47 -6.51 -12.99
C LEU A 227 9.05 -5.07 -12.63
N ALA A 228 8.71 -4.82 -11.37
CA ALA A 228 8.36 -3.48 -10.91
C ALA A 228 9.55 -2.51 -10.97
N ILE A 229 10.76 -2.96 -10.59
CA ILE A 229 11.98 -2.16 -10.73
C ILE A 229 12.22 -1.81 -12.20
N ILE A 230 12.12 -2.79 -13.10
CA ILE A 230 12.28 -2.57 -14.55
C ILE A 230 11.23 -1.58 -15.06
N ALA A 231 9.96 -1.74 -14.68
CA ALA A 231 8.88 -0.85 -15.10
C ALA A 231 9.12 0.61 -14.66
N VAL A 232 9.57 0.81 -13.41
CA VAL A 232 9.91 2.14 -12.90
C VAL A 232 11.10 2.74 -13.64
N LEU A 233 12.15 1.95 -13.89
CA LEU A 233 13.32 2.40 -14.66
C LEU A 233 12.92 2.80 -16.08
N MET A 234 12.11 1.99 -16.77
CA MET A 234 11.60 2.31 -18.11
C MET A 234 10.76 3.59 -18.12
N SER A 235 9.88 3.77 -17.12
CA SER A 235 9.08 4.98 -16.97
C SER A 235 9.93 6.24 -16.73
N SER A 236 11.01 6.10 -15.93
CA SER A 236 11.93 7.22 -15.68
C SER A 236 12.69 7.64 -16.94
N MET A 237 13.10 6.66 -17.75
CA MET A 237 13.81 6.91 -19.01
C MET A 237 12.89 7.56 -20.05
N SER A 238 11.64 7.10 -20.19
CA SER A 238 10.69 7.70 -21.13
C SER A 238 10.37 9.15 -20.76
N THR A 239 10.22 9.43 -19.47
CA THR A 239 9.99 10.79 -18.97
C THR A 239 11.19 11.68 -19.24
N ALA A 240 12.43 11.21 -18.96
CA ALA A 240 13.65 11.97 -19.23
C ALA A 240 13.83 12.27 -20.74
N ARG A 241 13.56 11.29 -21.61
CA ARG A 241 13.60 11.46 -23.07
C ARG A 241 12.61 12.51 -23.55
N SER A 242 11.36 12.44 -23.08
CA SER A 242 10.31 13.41 -23.45
C SER A 242 10.62 14.84 -23.00
N ALA A 243 11.38 15.01 -21.90
CA ALA A 243 11.83 16.31 -21.43
C ALA A 243 12.98 16.87 -22.27
N HIS A 244 13.83 16.00 -22.82
CA HIS A 244 14.88 16.40 -23.76
C HIS A 244 14.34 16.78 -25.13
N GLU A 245 13.36 16.06 -25.66
CA GLU A 245 12.74 16.34 -26.96
C GLU A 245 11.92 17.66 -26.98
N ARG A 246 11.61 18.23 -25.80
CA ARG A 246 10.90 19.52 -25.66
C ARG A 246 11.81 20.74 -25.49
N ARG A 247 13.14 20.55 -25.45
CA ARG A 247 14.14 21.62 -25.36
C ARG A 247 14.80 21.84 -26.70
#